data_AF-A0A143BVB6-F1
#
_entry.id   AF-A0A143BVB6-F1
#
_cell.length_a   1.000
_cell.length_b   1.000
_cell.length_c   1.000
_cell.angle_alpha   90.00
_cell.angle_beta   90.00
_cell.angle_gamma   90.00
#
_symmetry.space_group_name_H-M   'P 1'
#
loop_
_entity.id
_entity.type
_entity.pdbx_description
1 polymer ?
#
loop_
_entity_poly.entity_id
_entity_poly.type
_entity_poly.pdbx_seq_one_letter_code
_entity_poly.pdbx_strand_id
1 'polypeptide(L)'
;MESADRANAAPPVGVADRTQPLPLSFAQQRLWFLDQLDPGPPEYNVLCPSGCAEKPLVGALAAALGAVVARHEVLRTRWSPVRTASRTR
;
A
#
# COMPACT_ATOMS: atom_id res chain seq x y z
N MET A 1 38.36 16.68 -1.84
CA MET A 1 37.26 16.41 -0.90
C MET A 1 35.99 16.10 -1.71
N GLU A 2 36.06 15.15 -2.66
CA GLU A 2 34.95 14.93 -3.62
C GLU A 2 35.13 13.53 -4.24
N SER A 3 35.11 12.48 -3.42
CA SER A 3 35.26 11.09 -3.92
C SER A 3 34.53 10.03 -3.09
N ALA A 4 33.90 10.41 -1.96
CA ALA A 4 33.22 9.46 -1.07
C ALA A 4 31.70 9.34 -1.33
N ASP A 5 31.09 10.28 -2.06
CA ASP A 5 29.62 10.35 -2.21
C ASP A 5 29.06 9.32 -3.23
N ARG A 6 29.89 8.87 -4.19
CA ARG A 6 29.48 7.89 -5.21
C ARG A 6 29.43 6.43 -4.72
N ALA A 7 29.97 6.14 -3.54
CA ALA A 7 30.10 4.75 -3.05
C ALA A 7 28.83 4.21 -2.35
N ASN A 8 27.78 5.04 -2.17
CA ASN A 8 26.57 4.65 -1.45
C ASN A 8 25.27 4.94 -2.21
N ALA A 9 25.32 5.11 -3.53
CA ALA A 9 24.11 5.26 -4.32
C ALA A 9 23.38 3.90 -4.39
N ALA A 10 22.24 3.79 -3.72
CA ALA A 10 21.37 2.63 -3.86
C ALA A 10 21.05 2.41 -5.36
N PRO A 11 20.99 1.15 -5.83
CA PRO A 11 20.65 0.87 -7.21
C PRO A 11 19.29 1.51 -7.55
N PRO A 12 19.12 1.98 -8.79
CA PRO A 12 17.89 2.62 -9.22
C PRO A 12 16.71 1.65 -8.99
N VAL A 13 15.58 2.21 -8.55
CA VAL A 13 14.36 1.43 -8.34
C VAL A 13 13.83 0.98 -9.71
N GLY A 14 14.03 -0.30 -10.00
CA GLY A 14 13.49 -0.94 -11.20
C GLY A 14 12.02 -1.29 -11.07
N VAL A 15 11.40 -1.66 -12.20
CA VAL A 15 10.04 -2.22 -12.19
C VAL A 15 10.08 -3.58 -11.51
N ALA A 16 9.27 -3.75 -10.46
CA ALA A 16 9.16 -5.03 -9.77
C ALA A 16 8.39 -6.05 -10.64
N ASP A 17 8.84 -7.31 -10.64
CA ASP A 17 8.13 -8.42 -11.26
C ASP A 17 6.80 -8.68 -10.53
N ARG A 18 5.69 -8.59 -11.27
CA ARG A 18 4.33 -8.73 -10.74
C ARG A 18 3.76 -10.13 -10.91
N THR A 19 4.52 -11.06 -11.46
CA THR A 19 4.13 -12.47 -11.60
C THR A 19 4.35 -13.28 -10.32
N GLN A 20 5.04 -12.69 -9.34
CA GLN A 20 5.38 -13.32 -8.07
C GLN A 20 4.77 -12.56 -6.88
N PRO A 21 4.59 -13.21 -5.72
CA PRO A 21 4.26 -12.52 -4.49
C PRO A 21 5.33 -11.47 -4.15
N LEU A 22 4.88 -10.24 -3.91
CA LEU A 22 5.76 -9.14 -3.53
C LEU A 22 5.87 -9.05 -2.00
N PRO A 23 7.09 -8.88 -1.45
CA PRO A 23 7.25 -8.66 -0.02
C PRO A 23 6.69 -7.29 0.37
N LEU A 24 6.14 -7.22 1.58
CA LEU A 24 5.74 -5.95 2.19
C LEU A 24 6.97 -5.13 2.57
N SER A 25 6.86 -3.82 2.45
CA SER A 25 7.81 -2.91 3.07
C SER A 25 7.71 -2.99 4.59
N PHE A 26 8.77 -2.55 5.28
CA PHE A 26 8.79 -2.54 6.74
C PHE A 26 7.61 -1.75 7.35
N ALA A 27 7.27 -0.59 6.76
CA ALA A 27 6.14 0.21 7.20
C ALA A 27 4.79 -0.51 7.00
N GLN A 28 4.64 -1.24 5.89
CA GLN A 28 3.44 -2.04 5.64
C GLN A 28 3.30 -3.20 6.63
N GLN A 29 4.40 -3.93 6.90
CA GLN A 29 4.41 -5.00 7.91
C GLN A 29 4.03 -4.48 9.29
N ARG A 30 4.56 -3.32 9.69
CA ARG A 30 4.25 -2.69 10.98
C ARG A 30 2.78 -2.33 11.08
N LEU A 31 2.21 -1.66 10.08
CA LEU A 31 0.79 -1.28 10.09
C LEU A 31 -0.12 -2.52 10.09
N TRP A 32 0.22 -3.55 9.31
CA TRP A 32 -0.52 -4.80 9.34
C TRP A 32 -0.47 -5.46 10.71
N PHE A 33 0.70 -5.53 11.34
CA PHE A 33 0.84 -6.09 12.68
C PHE A 33 0.00 -5.34 13.72
N LEU A 34 -0.02 -4.00 13.66
CA LEU A 34 -0.82 -3.18 14.55
C LEU A 34 -2.32 -3.43 14.38
N ASP A 35 -2.80 -3.52 13.13
CA ASP A 35 -4.19 -3.86 12.81
C ASP A 35 -4.59 -5.26 13.33
N GLN A 36 -3.66 -6.23 13.33
CA GLN A 36 -3.92 -7.55 13.90
C GLN A 36 -3.88 -7.58 15.44
N LEU A 37 -3.14 -6.66 16.06
CA LEU A 37 -3.01 -6.58 17.52
C LEU A 37 -4.26 -5.99 18.18
N ASP A 38 -4.85 -4.97 17.55
CA ASP A 38 -6.10 -4.33 18.00
C ASP A 38 -6.95 -3.95 16.77
N PRO A 39 -7.88 -4.82 16.31
CA PRO A 39 -8.64 -4.61 15.10
C PRO A 39 -9.85 -3.69 15.32
N GLY A 40 -10.04 -2.72 14.42
CA GLY A 40 -11.21 -1.82 14.42
C GLY A 40 -10.97 -0.35 14.85
N PRO A 41 -9.93 0.01 15.64
CA PRO A 41 -9.60 1.41 15.88
C PRO A 41 -9.25 2.17 14.59
N PRO A 42 -9.69 3.44 14.43
CA PRO A 42 -9.44 4.23 13.23
C PRO A 42 -8.09 4.96 13.24
N GLU A 43 -7.20 4.67 14.20
CA GLU A 43 -5.98 5.45 14.47
C GLU A 43 -5.06 5.60 13.25
N TYR A 44 -5.07 4.60 12.36
CA TYR A 44 -4.27 4.57 11.14
C TYR A 44 -5.06 4.91 9.87
N ASN A 45 -6.32 5.36 10.01
CA ASN A 45 -7.13 5.83 8.89
C ASN A 45 -6.79 7.28 8.56
N VAL A 46 -6.43 7.53 7.30
CA VAL A 46 -6.26 8.89 6.79
C VAL A 46 -7.62 9.42 6.36
N LEU A 47 -8.21 10.30 7.19
CA LEU A 47 -9.46 10.97 6.89
C LEU A 47 -9.20 12.26 6.11
N CYS A 48 -9.83 12.40 4.95
CA CYS A 48 -9.78 13.61 4.14
C CYS A 48 -11.21 14.08 3.83
N PRO A 49 -11.85 14.82 4.74
CA PRO A 49 -13.19 15.32 4.52
C PRO A 49 -13.17 16.38 3.40
N SER A 50 -13.92 16.14 2.34
CA SER A 50 -14.16 17.12 1.27
C SER A 50 -15.58 17.65 1.37
N GLY A 51 -15.77 18.97 1.23
CA GLY A 51 -17.09 19.56 1.13
C GLY A 51 -17.87 18.96 -0.05
N CYS A 52 -19.12 18.57 0.19
CA CYS A 52 -20.02 18.13 -0.87
C CYS A 52 -20.76 19.35 -1.44
N ALA A 53 -20.85 19.43 -2.77
CA ALA A 53 -21.75 20.38 -3.42
C ALA A 53 -23.22 20.01 -3.08
N GLU A 54 -24.11 20.99 -3.09
CA GLU A 54 -25.55 20.79 -2.81
C GLU A 54 -26.21 19.76 -3.76
N LYS A 55 -25.67 19.62 -4.99
CA LYS A 55 -26.08 18.61 -5.97
C LYS A 55 -24.86 17.82 -6.45
N PRO A 56 -24.42 16.79 -5.70
CA PRO A 56 -23.24 16.03 -6.09
C PRO A 56 -23.57 15.16 -7.31
N LEU A 57 -22.69 15.20 -8.32
CA LEU A 57 -22.75 14.31 -9.47
C LEU A 57 -22.22 12.92 -9.08
N VAL A 58 -23.02 12.16 -8.34
CA VAL A 58 -22.63 10.86 -7.74
C VAL A 58 -22.03 9.91 -8.78
N GLY A 59 -22.60 9.85 -9.99
CA GLY A 59 -22.08 9.01 -11.07
C GLY A 59 -20.68 9.43 -11.53
N ALA A 60 -20.42 10.74 -11.63
CA ALA A 60 -19.10 11.26 -11.99
C ALA A 60 -18.08 11.01 -10.88
N LEU A 61 -18.47 11.18 -9.61
CA LEU A 61 -17.61 10.89 -8.47
C LEU A 61 -17.25 9.40 -8.40
N ALA A 62 -18.22 8.51 -8.60
CA ALA A 62 -17.99 7.07 -8.63
C ALA A 62 -17.03 6.67 -9.77
N ALA A 63 -17.22 7.23 -10.97
CA ALA A 63 -16.32 7.00 -12.10
C ALA A 63 -14.89 7.52 -11.82
N ALA A 64 -14.77 8.70 -11.21
CA ALA A 64 -13.48 9.27 -10.83
C ALA A 64 -12.75 8.41 -9.79
N LEU A 65 -13.44 8.00 -8.72
CA LEU A 65 -12.88 7.12 -7.71
C LEU A 65 -12.49 5.75 -8.29
N GLY A 66 -13.32 5.20 -9.17
CA GLY A 66 -13.01 3.97 -9.91
C GLY A 66 -11.75 4.10 -10.76
N ALA A 67 -11.55 5.23 -11.44
CA ALA A 67 -10.34 5.51 -12.22
C ALA A 67 -9.09 5.62 -11.33
N VAL A 68 -9.21 6.23 -10.15
CA VAL A 68 -8.11 6.31 -9.16
C VAL A 68 -7.74 4.91 -8.67
N VAL A 69 -8.71 4.08 -8.29
CA VAL A 69 -8.46 2.68 -7.86
C VAL A 69 -7.83 1.86 -9.00
N ALA A 70 -8.28 2.04 -10.24
CA ALA A 70 -7.72 1.34 -11.39
C ALA A 70 -6.26 1.77 -11.67
N ARG A 71 -5.95 3.06 -11.53
CA ARG A 71 -4.62 3.63 -11.74
C ARG A 71 -3.62 3.23 -10.65
N HIS A 72 -4.05 3.16 -9.40
CA HIS A 72 -3.16 2.95 -8.25
C HIS A 72 -3.24 1.52 -7.72
N GLU A 73 -2.21 0.72 -8.01
CA GLU A 73 -2.14 -0.69 -7.59
C GLU A 73 -2.31 -0.87 -6.07
N VAL A 74 -1.73 0.03 -5.26
CA VAL A 74 -1.83 -0.03 -3.79
C VAL A 74 -3.27 -0.01 -3.27
N LEU A 75 -4.20 0.63 -3.99
CA LEU A 75 -5.61 0.72 -3.59
C LEU A 75 -6.40 -0.57 -3.85
N ARG A 76 -5.82 -1.52 -4.61
CA ARG A 76 -6.40 -2.83 -4.91
C ARG A 76 -5.53 -3.98 -4.40
N THR A 77 -4.50 -3.69 -3.61
CA THR A 77 -3.64 -4.68 -2.97
C THR A 77 -4.31 -5.24 -1.72
N ARG A 78 -4.23 -6.56 -1.53
CA ARG A 78 -4.62 -7.24 -0.29
C ARG A 78 -3.43 -7.99 0.28
N TRP A 79 -3.35 -8.07 1.59
CA TRP A 79 -2.33 -8.83 2.29
C TRP A 79 -2.93 -10.12 2.82
N SER A 80 -2.17 -11.20 2.77
CA SER A 80 -2.58 -12.49 3.33
C SER A 80 -1.41 -13.12 4.07
N PRO A 81 -1.64 -13.77 5.22
CA PRO A 81 -0.59 -14.50 5.91
C PRO A 81 -0.06 -15.62 5.01
N VAL A 82 1.26 -15.71 4.84
CA VAL A 82 1.86 -16.88 4.19
C VAL A 82 1.79 -18.06 5.16
N ARG A 83 1.07 -19.11 4.79
CA ARG A 83 1.12 -20.38 5.54
C ARG A 83 2.33 -21.17 5.04
N THR A 84 3.42 -21.14 5.80
CA THR A 84 4.51 -22.10 5.61
C THR A 84 4.01 -23.48 6.03
N ALA A 85 4.00 -24.43 5.10
CA ALA A 85 3.71 -25.83 5.43
C ALA A 85 4.79 -26.34 6.39
N SER A 86 4.36 -26.88 7.53
CA SER A 86 5.23 -27.51 8.52
C SER A 86 6.04 -28.60 7.82
N ARG A 87 7.36 -28.42 7.75
CA ARG A 87 8.28 -29.50 7.39
C ARG A 87 8.13 -30.58 8.46
N THR A 88 7.34 -31.61 8.17
CA THR A 88 7.26 -32.83 8.97
C THR A 88 8.66 -33.44 9.00
N ARG A 89 9.20 -33.60 10.20
CA ARG A 89 10.43 -34.33 10.45
C ARG A 89 10.08 -35.76 10.84
#